data_AF-A0A931LF40-F1
#
_entry.id   AF-A0A931LF40-F1
#
_cell.length_a   1.000
_cell.length_b   1.000
_cell.length_c   1.000
_cell.angle_alpha   90.00
_cell.angle_beta   90.00
_cell.angle_gamma   90.00
#
_symmetry.space_group_name_H-M   'P 1'
#
loop_
_entity.id
_entity.type
_entity.pdbx_description
1 polymer ?
#
loop_
_entity_poly.entity_id
_entity_poly.type
_entity_poly.pdbx_seq_one_letter_code
_entity_poly.pdbx_strand_id
1 'polypeptide(L)'
;MFGLSRKPEVPQAPTGPVLDLSGPRLRRAFEHLTESAEPTGGVERYVTALSLKASLFEEVLGKGRVAEMSEPEFLDLCAFVTPARRRVGGWLAENGFAAMRARLSLLLKGWSDTGTVDARLAEFVGSFPADKAHRWTRDLAAEVLHFTAPDRYPLMTRWIWDARVGTGVLREIWFADDVDAAKIDVADDFAAFRTLADEIEGFLRDNGVFRDLPFYADLLMSHVYSAYINDRGGQYLRSDFQTHGDPMTHTRRMLGLDAVDTETGRTRLKLIDGSAHVLGAVPALPSQEAPDAHS
;
A
#
# COMPACT_ATOMS: atom_id res chain seq x y z
N MET A 1 -56.23 -2.60 8.36
CA MET A 1 -55.38 -1.97 7.32
C MET A 1 -54.06 -2.70 7.31
N PHE A 2 -53.71 -3.30 6.18
CA PHE A 2 -52.56 -4.19 6.02
C PHE A 2 -51.23 -3.41 6.05
N GLY A 3 -50.33 -3.81 6.94
CA GLY A 3 -48.95 -3.33 6.96
C GLY A 3 -48.16 -4.01 5.84
N LEU A 4 -47.72 -3.22 4.86
CA LEU A 4 -46.75 -3.65 3.87
C LEU A 4 -45.37 -3.76 4.56
N SER A 5 -45.00 -4.97 4.97
CA SER A 5 -43.62 -5.27 5.34
C SER A 5 -42.73 -5.05 4.12
N ARG A 6 -41.93 -3.98 4.16
CA ARG A 6 -40.80 -3.78 3.24
C ARG A 6 -39.86 -4.97 3.44
N LYS A 7 -39.72 -5.79 2.40
CA LYS A 7 -38.72 -6.86 2.33
C LYS A 7 -37.34 -6.20 2.53
N PRO A 8 -36.44 -6.75 3.36
CA PRO A 8 -35.08 -6.23 3.45
C PRO A 8 -34.45 -6.37 2.08
N GLU A 9 -34.03 -5.24 1.52
CA GLU A 9 -33.25 -5.18 0.29
C GLU A 9 -31.90 -5.79 0.62
N VAL A 10 -31.70 -7.04 0.19
CA VAL A 10 -30.39 -7.70 0.27
C VAL A 10 -29.44 -6.84 -0.57
N PRO A 11 -28.33 -6.33 -0.02
CA PRO A 11 -27.34 -5.63 -0.81
C PRO A 11 -26.88 -6.57 -1.92
N GLN A 12 -27.21 -6.27 -3.17
CA GLN A 12 -26.61 -6.96 -4.29
C GLN A 12 -25.12 -6.62 -4.26
N ALA A 13 -24.29 -7.63 -4.01
CA ALA A 13 -22.86 -7.50 -4.21
C ALA A 13 -22.62 -6.94 -5.62
N PRO A 14 -21.72 -5.96 -5.80
CA PRO A 14 -21.30 -5.57 -7.14
C PRO A 14 -20.86 -6.84 -7.87
N THR A 15 -21.35 -7.04 -9.09
CA THR A 15 -20.89 -8.12 -9.97
C THR A 15 -19.49 -7.75 -10.46
N GLY A 16 -18.51 -7.98 -9.60
CA GLY A 16 -17.10 -7.91 -9.97
C GLY A 16 -16.74 -8.97 -11.02
N PRO A 17 -15.56 -8.87 -11.66
CA PRO A 17 -15.08 -9.93 -12.56
C PRO A 17 -15.00 -11.27 -11.82
N VAL A 18 -15.07 -12.38 -12.53
CA VAL A 18 -14.73 -13.68 -11.94
C VAL A 18 -13.21 -13.81 -11.91
N LEU A 19 -12.65 -14.13 -10.75
CA LEU A 19 -11.22 -14.38 -10.59
C LEU A 19 -10.98 -15.87 -10.36
N ASP A 20 -10.17 -16.51 -11.21
CA ASP A 20 -9.84 -17.91 -11.07
C ASP A 20 -8.65 -18.07 -10.10
N LEU A 21 -8.87 -17.87 -8.80
CA LEU A 21 -7.80 -17.97 -7.79
C LEU A 21 -7.49 -19.42 -7.41
N SER A 22 -6.20 -19.73 -7.29
CA SER A 22 -5.70 -21.06 -6.94
C SER A 22 -5.70 -21.26 -5.42
N GLY A 23 -6.71 -21.97 -4.92
CA GLY A 23 -6.80 -22.38 -3.51
C GLY A 23 -5.55 -23.10 -2.96
N PRO A 24 -4.94 -24.06 -3.69
CA PRO A 24 -3.68 -24.69 -3.26
C PRO A 24 -2.51 -23.71 -3.11
N ARG A 25 -2.36 -22.74 -4.03
CA ARG A 25 -1.30 -21.73 -3.93
C ARG A 25 -1.52 -20.79 -2.74
N LEU A 26 -2.77 -20.38 -2.52
CA LEU A 26 -3.14 -19.55 -1.36
C LEU A 26 -2.88 -20.25 -0.02
N ARG A 27 -3.28 -21.52 0.12
CA ARG A 27 -2.99 -22.32 1.34
C ARG A 27 -1.50 -22.40 1.62
N ARG A 28 -0.70 -22.75 0.61
CA ARG A 28 0.76 -22.82 0.75
C ARG A 28 1.36 -21.48 1.15
N ALA A 29 0.91 -20.39 0.55
CA ALA A 29 1.40 -19.05 0.89
C ALA A 29 1.00 -18.64 2.31
N PHE A 30 -0.19 -19.01 2.78
CA PHE A 30 -0.67 -18.71 4.12
C PHE A 30 0.07 -19.51 5.21
N GLU A 31 0.30 -20.80 4.99
CA GLU A 31 1.11 -21.65 5.85
C GLU A 31 2.54 -21.10 5.96
N HIS A 32 3.17 -20.80 4.81
CA HIS A 32 4.53 -20.27 4.77
C HIS A 32 4.65 -18.86 5.37
N LEU A 33 3.62 -18.01 5.24
CA LEU A 33 3.57 -16.71 5.91
C LEU A 33 3.62 -16.88 7.44
N THR A 34 2.83 -17.81 7.96
CA THR A 34 2.76 -18.09 9.40
C THR A 34 4.14 -18.53 9.91
N GLU A 35 4.74 -19.53 9.26
CA GLU A 35 6.08 -20.03 9.61
C GLU A 35 7.16 -18.94 9.49
N SER A 36 7.12 -18.14 8.43
CA SER A 36 8.10 -17.08 8.18
C SER A 36 8.02 -15.95 9.21
N ALA A 37 6.84 -15.67 9.76
CA ALA A 37 6.62 -14.59 10.71
C ALA A 37 7.01 -14.96 12.15
N GLU A 38 7.01 -16.25 12.51
CA GLU A 38 7.30 -16.74 13.87
C GLU A 38 8.58 -16.15 14.49
N PRO A 39 9.75 -16.17 13.83
CA PRO A 39 11.00 -15.68 14.43
C PRO A 39 10.98 -14.19 14.82
N THR A 40 10.04 -13.43 14.25
CA THR A 40 9.91 -11.98 14.42
C THR A 40 8.71 -11.57 15.28
N GLY A 41 8.05 -12.51 15.94
CA GLY A 41 6.90 -12.26 16.81
C GLY A 41 5.54 -12.54 16.16
N GLY A 42 5.51 -13.33 15.10
CA GLY A 42 4.30 -13.82 14.46
C GLY A 42 3.59 -12.81 13.57
N VAL A 43 2.53 -13.30 12.91
CA VAL A 43 1.72 -12.55 11.93
C VAL A 43 1.08 -11.29 12.55
N GLU A 44 0.62 -11.41 13.80
CA GLU A 44 -0.06 -10.33 14.54
C GLU A 44 0.79 -9.07 14.70
N ARG A 45 2.11 -9.21 14.80
CA ARG A 45 3.02 -8.06 14.89
C ARG A 45 2.94 -7.19 13.62
N TYR A 46 2.83 -7.82 12.46
CA TYR A 46 2.74 -7.15 11.18
C TYR A 46 1.38 -6.52 10.94
N VAL A 47 0.31 -7.23 11.31
CA VAL A 47 -1.06 -6.71 11.27
C VAL A 47 -1.20 -5.48 12.18
N THR A 48 -0.63 -5.54 13.39
CA THR A 48 -0.57 -4.38 14.29
C THR A 48 0.18 -3.21 13.66
N ALA A 49 1.31 -3.47 13.00
CA ALA A 49 2.09 -2.42 12.33
C ALA A 49 1.32 -1.78 11.16
N LEU A 50 0.54 -2.56 10.40
CA LEU A 50 -0.34 -2.07 9.34
C LEU A 50 -1.48 -1.23 9.91
N SER A 51 -2.09 -1.66 11.01
CA SER A 51 -3.12 -0.90 11.72
C SER A 51 -2.61 0.45 12.23
N LEU A 52 -1.37 0.48 12.77
CA LEU A 52 -0.71 1.74 13.17
C LEU A 52 -0.42 2.65 11.97
N LYS A 53 0.05 2.08 10.84
CA LYS A 53 0.23 2.83 9.58
C LYS A 53 -1.10 3.43 9.10
N ALA A 54 -2.17 2.64 9.08
CA ALA A 54 -3.50 3.13 8.69
C ALA A 54 -4.00 4.23 9.63
N SER A 55 -3.82 4.06 10.94
CA SER A 55 -4.18 5.08 11.94
C SER A 55 -3.49 6.42 11.68
N LEU A 56 -2.19 6.40 11.34
CA LEU A 56 -1.44 7.60 10.96
C LEU A 56 -2.01 8.25 9.68
N PHE A 57 -2.33 7.46 8.66
CA PHE A 57 -2.92 7.97 7.42
C PHE A 57 -4.32 8.55 7.65
N GLU A 58 -5.18 7.89 8.42
CA GLU A 58 -6.50 8.44 8.79
C GLU A 58 -6.36 9.73 9.59
N GLU A 59 -5.42 9.79 10.54
CA GLU A 59 -5.20 10.97 11.36
C GLU A 59 -4.77 12.18 10.52
N VAL A 60 -3.87 12.00 9.56
CA VAL A 60 -3.33 13.11 8.76
C VAL A 60 -4.24 13.49 7.59
N LEU A 61 -4.91 12.53 6.95
CA LEU A 61 -5.64 12.74 5.70
C LEU A 61 -7.16 12.71 5.86
N GLY A 62 -7.66 11.90 6.81
CA GLY A 62 -9.07 11.61 6.99
C GLY A 62 -9.89 12.82 7.43
N LYS A 63 -11.21 12.71 7.25
CA LYS A 63 -12.19 13.71 7.75
C LYS A 63 -11.90 15.15 7.30
N GLY A 64 -11.27 15.33 6.14
CA GLY A 64 -10.93 16.64 5.57
C GLY A 64 -9.57 17.20 6.00
N ARG A 65 -8.83 16.54 6.90
CA ARG A 65 -7.54 17.01 7.41
C ARG A 65 -6.45 17.13 6.34
N VAL A 66 -6.60 16.44 5.21
CA VAL A 66 -5.74 16.62 4.03
C VAL A 66 -5.62 18.09 3.59
N ALA A 67 -6.65 18.91 3.79
CA ALA A 67 -6.61 20.34 3.43
C ALA A 67 -5.64 21.17 4.30
N GLU A 68 -5.41 20.72 5.53
CA GLU A 68 -4.58 21.37 6.54
C GLU A 68 -3.20 20.73 6.68
N MET A 69 -3.01 19.53 6.10
CA MET A 69 -1.76 18.78 6.12
C MET A 69 -0.56 19.65 5.74
N SER A 70 0.52 19.54 6.52
CA SER A 70 1.81 20.16 6.30
C SER A 70 2.73 19.29 5.44
N GLU A 71 3.79 19.91 4.88
CA GLU A 71 4.77 19.17 4.07
C GLU A 71 5.51 18.08 4.89
N PRO A 72 5.94 18.33 6.14
CA PRO A 72 6.55 17.29 6.97
C PRO A 72 5.62 16.11 7.24
N GLU A 73 4.35 16.35 7.55
CA GLU A 73 3.36 15.26 7.74
C GLU A 73 3.19 14.43 6.48
N PHE A 74 3.14 15.07 5.31
CA PHE A 74 3.09 14.35 4.03
C PHE A 74 4.34 13.51 3.77
N LEU A 75 5.53 14.03 4.08
CA LEU A 75 6.79 13.30 3.98
C LEU A 75 6.82 12.10 4.95
N ASP A 76 6.29 12.26 6.17
CA ASP A 76 6.14 11.17 7.14
C ASP A 76 5.29 10.04 6.55
N LEU A 77 4.14 10.35 5.94
CA LEU A 77 3.32 9.33 5.25
C LEU A 77 4.07 8.68 4.09
N CYS A 78 4.76 9.50 3.27
CA CYS A 78 5.49 9.01 2.11
C CYS A 78 6.65 8.07 2.48
N ALA A 79 7.22 8.15 3.69
CA ALA A 79 8.26 7.23 4.14
C ALA A 79 7.78 5.76 4.12
N PHE A 80 6.48 5.54 4.34
CA PHE A 80 5.81 4.24 4.31
C PHE A 80 5.32 3.81 2.92
N VAL A 81 5.45 4.65 1.89
CA VAL A 81 5.02 4.34 0.51
C VAL A 81 6.27 4.02 -0.31
N THR A 82 6.62 2.74 -0.41
CA THR A 82 7.90 2.27 -0.98
C THR A 82 8.20 2.82 -2.39
N PRO A 83 7.24 2.87 -3.33
CA PRO A 83 7.47 3.45 -4.66
C PRO A 83 7.68 4.97 -4.67
N ALA A 84 7.13 5.68 -3.68
CA ALA A 84 7.12 7.15 -3.62
C ALA A 84 8.30 7.73 -2.81
N ARG A 85 8.73 7.07 -1.72
CA ARG A 85 9.73 7.59 -0.76
C ARG A 85 11.09 8.00 -1.34
N ARG A 86 11.43 7.54 -2.54
CA ARG A 86 12.68 7.90 -3.24
C ARG A 86 12.52 8.99 -4.30
N ARG A 87 11.29 9.40 -4.60
CA ARG A 87 10.94 10.24 -5.76
C ARG A 87 10.17 11.50 -5.37
N VAL A 88 9.38 11.41 -4.31
CA VAL A 88 8.48 12.49 -3.89
C VAL A 88 9.24 13.77 -3.53
N GLY A 89 10.40 13.67 -2.86
CA GLY A 89 11.17 14.85 -2.46
C GLY A 89 11.65 15.70 -3.64
N GLY A 90 12.16 15.07 -4.70
CA GLY A 90 12.55 15.77 -5.92
C GLY A 90 11.36 16.45 -6.61
N TRP A 91 10.22 15.76 -6.68
CA TRP A 91 9.01 16.32 -7.26
C TRP A 91 8.50 17.54 -6.46
N LEU A 92 8.51 17.46 -5.12
CA LEU A 92 8.08 18.55 -4.25
C LEU A 92 8.97 19.79 -4.39
N ALA A 93 10.29 19.61 -4.51
CA ALA A 93 11.22 20.73 -4.70
C ALA A 93 10.93 21.51 -6.00
N GLU A 94 10.53 20.82 -7.06
CA GLU A 94 10.23 21.43 -8.36
C GLU A 94 8.82 22.05 -8.45
N ASN A 95 7.83 21.46 -7.75
CA ASN A 95 6.42 21.78 -7.95
C ASN A 95 5.75 22.44 -6.73
N GLY A 96 6.39 22.38 -5.56
CA GLY A 96 5.86 22.86 -4.29
C GLY A 96 4.82 21.94 -3.66
N PHE A 97 4.84 21.86 -2.34
CA PHE A 97 3.91 21.02 -1.58
C PHE A 97 2.43 21.43 -1.71
N ALA A 98 2.13 22.73 -1.83
CA ALA A 98 0.76 23.20 -2.01
C ALA A 98 0.07 22.54 -3.23
N ALA A 99 0.83 22.29 -4.29
CA ALA A 99 0.34 21.64 -5.50
C ALA A 99 0.09 20.13 -5.29
N MET A 100 0.89 19.45 -4.45
CA MET A 100 0.63 18.06 -4.04
C MET A 100 -0.62 17.97 -3.17
N ARG A 101 -0.73 18.85 -2.16
CA ARG A 101 -1.88 18.88 -1.25
C ARG A 101 -3.19 19.08 -1.98
N ALA A 102 -3.23 20.00 -2.95
CA ALA A 102 -4.42 20.21 -3.78
C ALA A 102 -4.87 18.94 -4.54
N ARG A 103 -3.91 18.19 -5.11
CA ARG A 103 -4.18 16.92 -5.81
C ARG A 103 -4.70 15.84 -4.86
N LEU A 104 -4.11 15.72 -3.66
CA LEU A 104 -4.56 14.77 -2.63
C LEU A 104 -5.96 15.11 -2.11
N SER A 105 -6.27 16.40 -1.94
CA SER A 105 -7.61 16.86 -1.56
C SER A 105 -8.66 16.49 -2.61
N LEU A 106 -8.33 16.57 -3.91
CA LEU A 106 -9.21 16.12 -4.99
C LEU A 106 -9.36 14.59 -4.99
N LEU A 107 -8.27 13.84 -4.81
CA LEU A 107 -8.28 12.38 -4.71
C LEU A 107 -9.20 11.88 -3.58
N LEU A 108 -9.17 12.54 -2.42
CA LEU A 108 -9.96 12.18 -1.24
C LEU A 108 -11.36 12.82 -1.21
N LYS A 109 -11.67 13.72 -2.15
CA LYS A 109 -13.00 14.32 -2.23
C LYS A 109 -14.04 13.24 -2.53
N GLY A 110 -15.13 13.22 -1.77
CA GLY A 110 -16.17 12.22 -1.96
C GLY A 110 -15.73 10.80 -1.61
N TRP A 111 -14.76 10.62 -0.70
CA TRP A 111 -14.20 9.31 -0.33
C TRP A 111 -15.22 8.23 0.10
N SER A 112 -16.45 8.58 0.42
CA SER A 112 -17.50 7.59 0.73
C SER A 112 -18.11 6.95 -0.51
N ASP A 113 -18.01 7.60 -1.68
CA ASP A 113 -18.55 7.15 -2.96
C ASP A 113 -17.49 6.35 -3.73
N THR A 114 -17.63 5.03 -3.69
CA THR A 114 -16.74 4.09 -4.39
C THR A 114 -17.04 4.00 -5.90
N GLY A 115 -18.17 4.52 -6.38
CA GLY A 115 -18.45 4.59 -7.83
C GLY A 115 -17.53 5.56 -8.57
N THR A 116 -16.81 6.42 -7.84
CA THR A 116 -15.92 7.44 -8.42
C THR A 116 -14.42 7.12 -8.25
N VAL A 117 -14.06 5.97 -7.67
CA VAL A 117 -12.65 5.64 -7.35
C VAL A 117 -11.77 5.71 -8.59
N ASP A 118 -12.16 5.03 -9.67
CA ASP A 118 -11.34 4.95 -10.88
C ASP A 118 -11.14 6.32 -11.53
N ALA A 119 -12.20 7.14 -11.57
CA ALA A 119 -12.11 8.52 -12.07
C ALA A 119 -11.17 9.38 -11.22
N ARG A 120 -11.25 9.28 -9.89
CA ARG A 120 -10.37 10.04 -8.96
C ARG A 120 -8.92 9.58 -9.07
N LEU A 121 -8.66 8.28 -9.18
CA LEU A 121 -7.32 7.74 -9.42
C LEU A 121 -6.75 8.21 -10.77
N ALA A 122 -7.56 8.15 -11.83
CA ALA A 122 -7.17 8.60 -13.16
C ALA A 122 -6.86 10.10 -13.19
N GLU A 123 -7.69 10.93 -12.55
CA GLU A 123 -7.47 12.37 -12.43
C GLU A 123 -6.19 12.68 -11.64
N PHE A 124 -5.97 12.01 -10.50
CA PHE A 124 -4.75 12.18 -9.72
C PHE A 124 -3.51 11.83 -10.55
N VAL A 125 -3.48 10.65 -11.18
CA VAL A 125 -2.34 10.20 -12.00
C VAL A 125 -2.14 11.09 -13.22
N GLY A 126 -3.22 11.50 -13.88
CA GLY A 126 -3.20 12.38 -15.06
C GLY A 126 -2.73 13.81 -14.76
N SER A 127 -2.68 14.21 -13.49
CA SER A 127 -2.14 15.51 -13.06
C SER A 127 -0.60 15.56 -12.98
N PHE A 128 0.08 14.46 -13.34
CA PHE A 128 1.54 14.31 -13.43
C PHE A 128 1.97 13.99 -14.87
N PRO A 129 3.24 14.24 -15.24
CA PRO A 129 3.76 13.83 -16.55
C PRO A 129 3.56 12.33 -16.84
N ALA A 130 3.10 12.02 -18.04
CA ALA A 130 2.84 10.65 -18.49
C ALA A 130 4.14 9.91 -18.89
N ASP A 131 5.03 9.68 -17.92
CA ASP A 131 6.34 9.06 -18.14
C ASP A 131 6.66 7.92 -17.14
N LYS A 132 7.80 7.27 -17.31
CA LYS A 132 8.26 6.20 -16.41
C LYS A 132 8.69 6.73 -15.03
N ALA A 133 9.14 7.97 -14.93
CA ALA A 133 9.64 8.58 -13.70
C ALA A 133 8.51 8.86 -12.71
N HIS A 134 7.28 9.10 -13.20
CA HIS A 134 6.10 9.42 -12.40
C HIS A 134 5.16 8.22 -12.16
N ARG A 135 5.51 7.01 -12.64
CA ARG A 135 4.72 5.79 -12.41
C ARG A 135 4.38 5.48 -10.94
N TRP A 136 5.13 6.04 -9.99
CA TRP A 136 4.87 5.87 -8.55
C TRP A 136 3.60 6.57 -8.07
N THR A 137 3.08 7.56 -8.81
CA THR A 137 1.90 8.33 -8.39
C THR A 137 0.65 7.45 -8.31
N ARG A 138 0.52 6.43 -9.17
CA ARG A 138 -0.55 5.43 -9.11
C ARG A 138 -0.50 4.62 -7.81
N ASP A 139 0.70 4.23 -7.37
CA ASP A 139 0.87 3.47 -6.13
C ASP A 139 0.70 4.38 -4.90
N LEU A 140 1.17 5.63 -4.95
CA LEU A 140 0.91 6.62 -3.90
C LEU A 140 -0.59 6.84 -3.72
N ALA A 141 -1.33 7.07 -4.81
CA ALA A 141 -2.77 7.32 -4.74
C ALA A 141 -3.53 6.11 -4.18
N ALA A 142 -3.15 4.90 -4.59
CA ALA A 142 -3.71 3.67 -4.06
C ALA A 142 -3.46 3.51 -2.56
N GLU A 143 -2.23 3.72 -2.10
CA GLU A 143 -1.89 3.63 -0.67
C GLU A 143 -2.55 4.73 0.15
N VAL A 144 -2.68 5.95 -0.37
CA VAL A 144 -3.42 7.05 0.27
C VAL A 144 -4.88 6.65 0.49
N LEU A 145 -5.57 6.15 -0.54
CA LEU A 145 -6.96 5.73 -0.40
C LEU A 145 -7.12 4.56 0.58
N HIS A 146 -6.27 3.52 0.42
CA HIS A 146 -6.33 2.31 1.22
C HIS A 146 -6.02 2.59 2.69
N PHE A 147 -4.88 3.19 3.04
CA PHE A 147 -4.52 3.38 4.44
C PHE A 147 -5.34 4.47 5.14
N THR A 148 -6.01 5.37 4.41
CA THR A 148 -7.00 6.30 5.01
C THR A 148 -8.34 5.62 5.31
N ALA A 149 -8.76 4.60 4.55
CA ALA A 149 -10.02 3.89 4.76
C ALA A 149 -9.95 2.42 4.27
N PRO A 150 -9.24 1.54 4.99
CA PRO A 150 -8.86 0.21 4.51
C PRO A 150 -10.05 -0.73 4.30
N ASP A 151 -11.13 -0.55 5.07
CA ASP A 151 -12.37 -1.32 4.90
C ASP A 151 -13.13 -0.97 3.62
N ARG A 152 -12.82 0.17 2.98
CA ARG A 152 -13.53 0.64 1.78
C ARG A 152 -12.70 0.48 0.53
N TYR A 153 -11.41 0.76 0.63
CA TYR A 153 -10.48 0.75 -0.49
C TYR A 153 -9.53 -0.43 -0.33
N PRO A 154 -9.59 -1.44 -1.21
CA PRO A 154 -8.57 -2.48 -1.22
C PRO A 154 -7.21 -1.85 -1.57
N LEU A 155 -6.11 -2.53 -1.25
CA LEU A 155 -4.79 -2.08 -1.67
C LEU A 155 -4.68 -2.24 -3.20
N MET A 156 -4.76 -1.14 -3.93
CA MET A 156 -4.81 -1.13 -5.40
C MET A 156 -3.45 -0.84 -6.05
N THR A 157 -2.36 -1.29 -5.43
CA THR A 157 -1.00 -1.03 -5.94
C THR A 157 -0.69 -1.96 -7.11
N ARG A 158 0.26 -1.54 -7.96
CA ARG A 158 0.60 -2.27 -9.19
C ARG A 158 1.37 -3.58 -8.95
N TRP A 159 1.89 -3.77 -7.74
CA TRP A 159 2.47 -5.05 -7.37
C TRP A 159 1.40 -6.09 -7.01
N ILE A 160 0.17 -5.67 -6.72
CA ILE A 160 -0.97 -6.57 -6.59
C ILE A 160 -1.50 -6.95 -7.98
N TRP A 161 -1.72 -5.96 -8.85
CA TRP A 161 -2.05 -6.20 -10.25
C TRP A 161 -1.68 -5.01 -11.14
N ASP A 162 -0.98 -5.29 -12.24
CA ASP A 162 -0.70 -4.34 -13.32
C ASP A 162 -1.17 -4.98 -14.63
N ALA A 163 -2.39 -4.67 -15.08
CA ALA A 163 -2.99 -5.26 -16.27
C ALA A 163 -2.20 -4.96 -17.56
N ARG A 164 -1.47 -3.84 -17.59
CA ARG A 164 -0.67 -3.43 -18.75
C ARG A 164 0.52 -4.37 -18.99
N VAL A 165 1.19 -4.79 -17.93
CA VAL A 165 2.33 -5.74 -18.03
C VAL A 165 1.87 -7.17 -17.74
N GLY A 166 0.67 -7.33 -17.18
CA GLY A 166 0.10 -8.59 -16.75
C GLY A 166 0.91 -9.20 -15.61
N THR A 167 1.34 -8.44 -14.61
CA THR A 167 2.15 -8.95 -13.48
C THR A 167 1.57 -8.52 -12.15
N GLY A 168 1.87 -9.24 -11.08
CA GLY A 168 1.48 -8.92 -9.72
C GLY A 168 1.00 -10.15 -8.97
N VAL A 169 0.58 -9.97 -7.71
CA VAL A 169 -0.04 -11.00 -6.88
C VAL A 169 -1.06 -11.81 -7.66
N LEU A 170 -1.99 -11.15 -8.37
CA LEU A 170 -3.07 -11.84 -9.07
C LEU A 170 -2.55 -12.92 -10.02
N ARG A 171 -1.44 -12.69 -10.73
CA ARG A 171 -0.81 -13.72 -11.57
C ARG A 171 -0.29 -14.88 -10.72
N GLU A 172 0.43 -14.57 -9.64
CA GLU A 172 1.09 -15.59 -8.82
C GLU A 172 0.09 -16.57 -8.16
N ILE A 173 -1.13 -16.12 -7.90
CA ILE A 173 -2.21 -16.96 -7.37
C ILE A 173 -3.27 -17.34 -8.41
N TRP A 174 -3.03 -17.12 -9.71
CA TRP A 174 -3.98 -17.51 -10.75
C TRP A 174 -4.02 -19.04 -10.92
N PHE A 175 -5.20 -19.59 -11.16
CA PHE A 175 -5.41 -20.99 -11.49
C PHE A 175 -5.31 -21.20 -13.00
N ALA A 176 -4.21 -21.82 -13.42
CA ALA A 176 -4.02 -22.30 -14.79
C ALA A 176 -2.98 -23.43 -14.81
N ASP A 177 -3.00 -24.25 -15.86
CA ASP A 177 -2.01 -25.31 -16.08
C ASP A 177 -0.59 -24.74 -16.26
N ASP A 178 -0.48 -23.64 -17.01
CA ASP A 178 0.72 -22.82 -17.14
C ASP A 178 0.39 -21.35 -16.91
N VAL A 179 0.70 -20.87 -15.69
CA VAL A 179 0.43 -19.50 -15.26
C VAL A 179 1.36 -18.47 -15.94
N ASP A 180 2.58 -18.86 -16.31
CA ASP A 180 3.50 -17.93 -16.99
C ASP A 180 3.02 -17.63 -18.41
N ALA A 181 2.39 -18.61 -19.07
CA ALA A 181 1.80 -18.45 -20.40
C ALA A 181 0.34 -17.96 -20.39
N ALA A 182 -0.34 -18.00 -19.25
CA ALA A 182 -1.75 -17.63 -19.15
C ALA A 182 -1.99 -16.14 -19.46
N LYS A 183 -2.94 -15.89 -20.37
CA LYS A 183 -3.54 -14.56 -20.55
C LYS A 183 -4.60 -14.36 -19.48
N ILE A 184 -4.37 -13.39 -18.60
CA ILE A 184 -5.32 -12.99 -17.55
C ILE A 184 -6.01 -11.72 -18.02
N ASP A 185 -7.29 -11.82 -18.37
CA ASP A 185 -8.10 -10.71 -18.92
C ASP A 185 -8.89 -10.01 -17.79
N VAL A 186 -8.15 -9.49 -16.82
CA VAL A 186 -8.68 -8.77 -15.65
C VAL A 186 -8.22 -7.33 -15.71
N ALA A 187 -9.16 -6.39 -15.63
CA ALA A 187 -8.86 -4.95 -15.59
C ALA A 187 -8.09 -4.58 -14.31
N ASP A 188 -7.37 -3.46 -14.32
CA ASP A 188 -6.71 -2.87 -13.15
C ASP A 188 -7.54 -1.73 -12.51
N ASP A 189 -8.85 -1.97 -12.39
CA ASP A 189 -9.87 -1.06 -11.85
C ASP A 189 -10.33 -1.43 -10.43
N PHE A 190 -11.06 -0.52 -9.79
CA PHE A 190 -11.55 -0.71 -8.42
C PHE A 190 -12.37 -1.99 -8.24
N ALA A 191 -13.19 -2.36 -9.22
CA ALA A 191 -14.02 -3.56 -9.15
C ALA A 191 -13.18 -4.84 -9.11
N ALA A 192 -12.14 -4.94 -9.94
CA ALA A 192 -11.21 -6.07 -9.93
C ALA A 192 -10.46 -6.18 -8.60
N PHE A 193 -9.92 -5.07 -8.07
CA PHE A 193 -9.22 -5.09 -6.79
C PHE A 193 -10.16 -5.38 -5.61
N ARG A 194 -11.41 -4.88 -5.63
CA ARG A 194 -12.38 -5.18 -4.56
C ARG A 194 -12.77 -6.64 -4.57
N THR A 195 -12.97 -7.22 -5.75
CA THR A 195 -13.25 -8.65 -5.91
C THR A 195 -12.09 -9.50 -5.39
N LEU A 196 -10.87 -9.16 -5.78
CA LEU A 196 -9.67 -9.86 -5.28
C LEU A 196 -9.59 -9.79 -3.76
N ALA A 197 -9.77 -8.61 -3.17
CA ALA A 197 -9.76 -8.46 -1.72
C ALA A 197 -10.89 -9.27 -1.05
N ASP A 198 -12.11 -9.27 -1.60
CA ASP A 198 -13.24 -10.04 -1.06
C ASP A 198 -12.97 -11.55 -1.09
N GLU A 199 -12.39 -12.07 -2.17
CA GLU A 199 -12.01 -13.48 -2.29
C GLU A 199 -10.89 -13.87 -1.32
N ILE A 200 -9.86 -13.01 -1.17
CA ILE A 200 -8.77 -13.24 -0.21
C ILE A 200 -9.27 -13.17 1.23
N GLU A 201 -10.12 -12.20 1.56
CA GLU A 201 -10.75 -12.11 2.88
C GLU A 201 -11.68 -13.30 3.15
N GLY A 202 -12.42 -13.78 2.13
CA GLY A 202 -13.22 -15.00 2.20
C GLY A 202 -12.35 -16.23 2.53
N PHE A 203 -11.26 -16.40 1.79
CA PHE A 203 -10.27 -17.44 2.07
C PHE A 203 -9.71 -17.34 3.50
N LEU A 204 -9.37 -16.14 3.97
CA LEU A 204 -8.86 -15.91 5.33
C LEU A 204 -9.90 -16.28 6.40
N ARG A 205 -11.18 -15.93 6.20
CA ARG A 205 -12.29 -16.32 7.10
C ARG A 205 -12.45 -17.83 7.18
N ASP A 206 -12.39 -18.52 6.04
CA ASP A 206 -12.47 -19.98 5.98
C ASP A 206 -11.27 -20.67 6.68
N ASN A 207 -10.16 -19.94 6.86
CA ASN A 207 -8.97 -20.41 7.58
C ASN A 207 -8.83 -19.80 8.99
N GLY A 208 -9.91 -19.25 9.56
CA GLY A 208 -9.97 -18.88 10.98
C GLY A 208 -9.56 -17.44 11.33
N VAL A 209 -9.37 -16.57 10.33
CA VAL A 209 -9.08 -15.14 10.55
C VAL A 209 -10.38 -14.33 10.49
N PHE A 210 -10.70 -13.59 11.56
CA PHE A 210 -11.99 -12.88 11.67
C PHE A 210 -11.87 -11.40 12.01
N ARG A 211 -10.66 -10.89 12.27
CA ARG A 211 -10.39 -9.49 12.61
C ARG A 211 -9.31 -8.94 11.70
N ASP A 212 -9.32 -7.62 11.52
CA ASP A 212 -8.29 -6.89 10.77
C ASP A 212 -8.05 -7.48 9.35
N LEU A 213 -9.14 -7.97 8.75
CA LEU A 213 -9.13 -8.73 7.50
C LEU A 213 -8.46 -7.98 6.33
N PRO A 214 -8.67 -6.66 6.14
CA PRO A 214 -7.94 -5.92 5.12
C PRO A 214 -6.42 -6.07 5.28
N PHE A 215 -5.89 -5.93 6.50
CA PHE A 215 -4.46 -6.00 6.76
C PHE A 215 -3.90 -7.43 6.68
N TYR A 216 -4.68 -8.43 7.07
CA TYR A 216 -4.33 -9.83 6.83
C TYR A 216 -4.28 -10.14 5.32
N ALA A 217 -5.22 -9.61 4.54
CA ALA A 217 -5.22 -9.76 3.09
C ALA A 217 -3.99 -9.08 2.46
N ASP A 218 -3.67 -7.85 2.86
CA ASP A 218 -2.49 -7.13 2.39
C ASP A 218 -1.20 -7.88 2.70
N LEU A 219 -1.11 -8.46 3.90
CA LEU A 219 0.06 -9.22 4.33
C LEU A 219 0.22 -10.52 3.55
N LEU A 220 -0.86 -11.28 3.34
CA LEU A 220 -0.82 -12.49 2.52
C LEU A 220 -0.46 -12.17 1.06
N MET A 221 -1.10 -11.17 0.47
CA MET A 221 -0.79 -10.72 -0.89
C MET A 221 0.67 -10.26 -1.01
N SER A 222 1.16 -9.47 -0.06
CA SER A 222 2.56 -9.06 0.00
C SER A 222 3.52 -10.25 0.08
N HIS A 223 3.16 -11.27 0.87
CA HIS A 223 3.98 -12.47 1.04
C HIS A 223 4.05 -13.30 -0.24
N VAL A 224 2.91 -13.49 -0.92
CA VAL A 224 2.82 -14.12 -2.25
C VAL A 224 3.78 -13.43 -3.23
N TYR A 225 3.70 -12.10 -3.35
CA TYR A 225 4.53 -11.39 -4.30
C TYR A 225 6.01 -11.38 -3.90
N SER A 226 6.30 -11.42 -2.61
CA SER A 226 7.66 -11.52 -2.10
C SER A 226 8.32 -12.85 -2.46
N ALA A 227 7.57 -13.95 -2.47
CA ALA A 227 8.06 -15.23 -2.98
C ALA A 227 8.46 -15.14 -4.46
N TYR A 228 7.62 -14.54 -5.31
CA TYR A 228 7.95 -14.28 -6.71
C TYR A 228 9.24 -13.44 -6.88
N ILE A 229 9.40 -12.36 -6.09
CA ILE A 229 10.62 -11.54 -6.12
C ILE A 229 11.85 -12.36 -5.74
N ASN A 230 11.76 -13.21 -4.72
CA ASN A 230 12.86 -14.05 -4.27
C ASN A 230 13.24 -15.10 -5.31
N ASP A 231 12.25 -15.74 -5.94
CA ASP A 231 12.48 -16.77 -6.97
C ASP A 231 13.10 -16.16 -8.24
N ARG A 232 12.62 -15.00 -8.69
CA ARG A 232 13.21 -14.27 -9.83
C ARG A 232 14.56 -13.64 -9.48
N GLY A 233 14.76 -13.17 -8.25
CA GLY A 233 16.02 -12.62 -7.75
C GLY A 233 17.12 -13.67 -7.60
N GLY A 234 16.77 -14.87 -7.12
CA GLY A 234 17.67 -16.02 -7.00
C GLY A 234 18.17 -16.56 -8.34
N GLN A 235 17.42 -16.36 -9.43
CA GLN A 235 17.89 -16.69 -10.78
C GLN A 235 19.06 -15.79 -11.24
N TYR A 236 19.20 -14.58 -10.69
CA TYR A 236 20.29 -13.65 -11.01
C TYR A 236 21.46 -13.68 -9.99
N LEU A 237 21.21 -14.16 -8.77
CA LEU A 237 22.19 -14.19 -7.67
C LEU A 237 22.59 -15.62 -7.32
N ARG A 238 23.39 -16.25 -8.19
CA ARG A 238 24.02 -17.56 -7.91
C ARG A 238 25.22 -17.49 -6.94
N SER A 239 25.60 -16.32 -6.43
CA SER A 239 26.89 -16.15 -5.73
C SER A 239 26.84 -16.16 -4.20
N ASP A 240 25.71 -15.94 -3.53
CA ASP A 240 25.70 -15.61 -2.10
C ASP A 240 24.87 -16.61 -1.27
N PHE A 241 25.32 -17.87 -1.21
CA PHE A 241 24.59 -18.98 -0.56
C PHE A 241 24.73 -19.08 0.98
N GLN A 242 25.22 -18.06 1.69
CA GLN A 242 25.59 -18.21 3.11
C GLN A 242 24.89 -17.30 4.12
N THR A 243 23.93 -16.46 3.70
CA THR A 243 23.16 -15.66 4.66
C THR A 243 21.69 -16.05 4.57
N HIS A 244 21.17 -16.75 5.59
CA HIS A 244 19.73 -16.87 5.80
C HIS A 244 19.19 -15.48 6.13
N GLY A 245 18.84 -14.72 5.09
CA GLY A 245 18.19 -13.42 5.23
C GLY A 245 16.83 -13.57 5.91
N ASP A 246 16.37 -12.53 6.60
CA ASP A 246 15.06 -12.52 7.23
C ASP A 246 13.96 -12.84 6.18
N PRO A 247 13.18 -13.93 6.36
CA PRO A 247 12.19 -14.39 5.38
C PRO A 247 11.07 -13.36 5.17
N MET A 248 10.84 -12.45 6.13
CA MET A 248 9.85 -11.38 6.03
C MET A 248 10.38 -10.10 5.38
N THR A 249 11.66 -10.03 5.00
CA THR A 249 12.30 -8.80 4.48
C THR A 249 11.54 -8.18 3.32
N HIS A 250 11.22 -8.96 2.28
CA HIS A 250 10.52 -8.45 1.11
C HIS A 250 9.04 -8.16 1.43
N THR A 251 8.40 -9.02 2.22
CA THR A 251 7.00 -8.85 2.66
C THR A 251 6.81 -7.51 3.38
N ARG A 252 7.71 -7.17 4.31
CA ARG A 252 7.67 -5.90 5.04
C ARG A 252 7.93 -4.71 4.13
N ARG A 253 8.90 -4.82 3.22
CA ARG A 253 9.27 -3.74 2.30
C ARG A 253 8.15 -3.38 1.34
N MET A 254 7.42 -4.36 0.81
CA MET A 254 6.30 -4.09 -0.11
C MET A 254 5.19 -3.29 0.55
N LEU A 255 4.98 -3.50 1.85
CA LEU A 255 3.99 -2.78 2.67
C LEU A 255 4.53 -1.50 3.31
N GLY A 256 5.82 -1.20 3.11
CA GLY A 256 6.49 -0.04 3.71
C GLY A 256 6.74 -0.15 5.22
N LEU A 257 6.64 -1.36 5.79
CA LEU A 257 6.95 -1.63 7.20
C LEU A 257 8.46 -1.62 7.50
N ASP A 258 9.29 -1.33 6.50
CA ASP A 258 10.73 -1.08 6.62
C ASP A 258 11.08 0.41 6.59
N ALA A 259 10.08 1.31 6.71
CA ALA A 259 10.24 2.75 6.55
C ALA A 259 11.24 3.37 7.53
N VAL A 260 11.26 2.89 8.78
CA VAL A 260 12.07 3.42 9.86
C VAL A 260 13.10 2.37 10.27
N ASP A 261 14.35 2.79 10.31
CA ASP A 261 15.39 2.02 10.97
C ASP A 261 15.22 2.13 12.49
N THR A 262 14.97 1.00 13.16
CA THR A 262 14.63 0.98 14.58
C THR A 262 15.81 1.34 15.50
N GLU A 263 17.04 1.31 15.00
CA GLU A 263 18.23 1.64 15.77
C GLU A 263 18.58 3.14 15.66
N THR A 264 18.37 3.72 14.48
CA THR A 264 18.79 5.09 14.17
C THR A 264 17.63 6.09 14.07
N GLY A 265 16.38 5.61 13.99
CA GLY A 265 15.19 6.44 13.77
C GLY A 265 15.12 7.09 12.38
N ARG A 266 16.10 6.85 11.50
CA ARG A 266 16.17 7.43 10.16
C ARG A 266 15.18 6.74 9.25
N THR A 267 14.52 7.52 8.39
CA THR A 267 13.63 6.95 7.38
C THR A 267 14.39 6.57 6.11
N ARG A 268 13.78 5.70 5.30
CA ARG A 268 14.24 5.40 3.94
C ARG A 268 13.82 6.48 2.91
N LEU A 269 13.18 7.56 3.34
CA LEU A 269 12.83 8.70 2.49
C LEU A 269 14.04 9.60 2.28
N LYS A 270 14.34 9.93 1.02
CA LYS A 270 15.44 10.80 0.66
C LYS A 270 14.95 12.20 0.30
N LEU A 271 15.54 13.21 0.92
CA LEU A 271 15.38 14.61 0.54
C LEU A 271 16.31 14.96 -0.63
N ILE A 272 16.13 16.15 -1.20
CA ILE A 272 16.88 16.59 -2.39
C ILE A 272 18.39 16.71 -2.14
N ASP A 273 18.79 17.05 -0.92
CA ASP A 273 20.18 17.12 -0.49
C ASP A 273 20.81 15.72 -0.25
N GLY A 274 20.05 14.66 -0.50
CA GLY A 274 20.46 13.27 -0.29
C GLY A 274 20.40 12.83 1.18
N SER A 275 20.00 13.72 2.10
CA SER A 275 19.78 13.39 3.49
C SER A 275 18.54 12.52 3.68
N ALA A 276 18.51 11.78 4.79
CA ALA A 276 17.38 10.95 5.17
C ALA A 276 16.41 11.80 6.00
N HIS A 277 15.12 11.76 5.65
CA HIS A 277 14.08 12.36 6.47
C HIS A 277 13.94 11.63 7.82
N VAL A 278 13.56 12.34 8.87
CA VAL A 278 13.38 11.79 10.23
C VAL A 278 11.93 12.03 10.64
N LEU A 279 11.23 10.96 11.06
CA LEU A 279 9.81 11.07 11.42
C LEU A 279 9.60 11.98 12.62
N GLY A 280 8.56 12.81 12.58
CA GLY A 280 8.17 13.66 13.70
C GLY A 280 9.20 14.72 14.08
N ALA A 281 10.16 15.03 13.20
CA ALA A 281 11.10 16.11 13.43
C ALA A 281 10.33 17.44 13.49
N VAL A 282 10.26 18.04 14.68
CA VAL A 282 9.81 19.42 14.86
C VAL A 282 10.82 20.31 14.11
N PRO A 283 10.38 21.26 13.25
CA PRO A 283 11.30 22.19 12.61
C PRO A 283 12.18 22.83 13.68
N ALA A 284 13.49 22.72 13.55
CA ALA A 284 14.41 23.36 14.47
C ALA A 284 14.08 24.86 14.48
N LEU A 285 13.70 25.40 15.65
CA LEU A 285 13.57 26.83 15.82
C LEU A 285 14.92 27.47 15.41
N PRO A 286 14.92 28.55 14.62
CA PRO A 286 16.15 29.22 14.27
C PRO A 286 16.88 29.58 15.56
N SER A 287 18.12 29.09 15.67
CA SER A 287 19.01 29.42 16.78
C SER A 287 19.06 30.93 16.91
N GLN A 288 18.53 31.46 18.01
CA GLN A 288 18.77 32.85 18.37
C GLN A 288 20.29 32.99 18.51
N GLU A 289 20.89 33.75 17.61
CA GLU A 289 22.27 34.23 17.78
C GLU A 289 22.35 34.88 19.16
N ALA A 290 23.20 34.32 20.01
CA ALA A 290 23.54 34.95 21.27
C ALA A 290 24.17 36.32 20.95
N PRO A 291 23.74 37.40 21.61
CA PRO A 291 24.34 38.71 21.37
C PRO A 291 25.82 38.66 21.79
N ASP A 292 26.70 39.06 20.87
CA ASP A 292 28.13 39.23 21.10
C ASP A 292 28.36 40.12 22.33
N ALA A 293 28.91 39.51 23.38
CA ALA A 293 29.39 40.23 24.55
C ALA A 293 30.76 40.84 24.23
N HIS A 294 30.74 42.04 23.67
CA HIS A 294 31.88 42.95 23.68
C HIS A 294 31.54 44.19 24.53
N SER A 295 32.00 44.19 25.79
CA SER A 295 32.56 45.33 26.53
C SER A 295 33.10 44.85 27.87
#